data_AF-A0A0A9XBV0-F1
#
_entry.id   AF-A0A0A9XBV0-F1
#
_cell.length_a   1.000
_cell.length_b   1.000
_cell.length_c   1.000
_cell.angle_alpha   90.00
_cell.angle_beta   90.00
_cell.angle_gamma   90.00
#
_symmetry.space_group_name_H-M   'P 1'
#
loop_
_entity.id
_entity.type
_entity.pdbx_description
1 polymer ?
#
loop_
_entity_poly.entity_id
_entity_poly.type
_entity_poly.pdbx_seq_one_letter_code
_entity_poly.pdbx_strand_id
1 'polypeptide(L)'
;MYLAPHVNTLYTQIRNRALIQYFSPYQSADMAKMAIALNTTVPSLEDELMQLILDGQIQGRIDSHNKILYAKDTDQRSGTFEKALHMGKEYQRRTRMLILRAAQLKAHIAVKGPQRDAGQGAGEMSIAPASSRP
;
A
#
# COMPACT_ATOMS: atom_id res chain seq x y z
N MET A 1 17.01 19.34 24.15
CA MET A 1 17.51 18.11 23.49
C MET A 1 16.35 17.48 22.71
N TYR A 2 16.06 17.96 21.51
CA TYR A 2 14.87 17.54 20.73
C TYR A 2 15.19 17.18 19.28
N LEU A 3 16.25 17.75 18.71
CA LEU A 3 16.62 17.52 17.32
C LEU A 3 17.35 16.19 17.11
N ALA A 4 18.16 15.76 18.08
CA ALA A 4 19.01 14.57 18.02
C ALA A 4 18.31 13.29 17.50
N PRO A 5 17.11 12.89 17.99
CA PRO A 5 16.44 11.68 17.50
C PRO A 5 15.95 11.80 16.04
N HIS A 6 15.80 13.02 15.52
CA HIS A 6 15.26 13.27 14.17
C HIS A 6 16.35 13.54 13.12
N VAL A 7 17.61 13.73 13.53
CA VAL A 7 18.71 14.09 12.61
C VAL A 7 18.81 13.11 11.46
N ASN A 8 18.89 11.81 11.72
CA ASN A 8 19.04 10.80 10.67
C ASN A 8 17.88 10.85 9.66
N THR A 9 16.64 10.90 10.16
CA THR A 9 15.45 10.97 9.30
C THR A 9 15.44 12.23 8.44
N LEU A 10 15.78 13.38 9.02
CA LEU A 10 15.84 14.66 8.30
C LEU A 10 16.90 14.62 7.21
N TYR A 11 18.10 14.11 7.51
CA TYR A 11 19.18 13.99 6.53
C TYR A 11 18.78 13.07 5.36
N THR A 12 18.18 11.92 5.64
CA THR A 12 17.68 11.01 4.59
C THR A 12 16.62 11.69 3.73
N GLN A 13 15.64 12.38 4.32
CA GLN A 13 14.59 13.06 3.55
C GLN A 13 15.13 14.23 2.71
N ILE A 14 16.10 14.99 3.23
CA ILE A 14 16.76 16.07 2.49
C ILE A 14 17.54 15.48 1.31
N ARG A 15 18.30 14.40 1.53
CA ARG A 15 19.08 13.73 0.50
C ARG A 15 18.19 13.15 -0.61
N ASN A 16 17.12 12.44 -0.25
CA ASN A 16 16.17 11.88 -1.20
C ASN A 16 15.52 12.97 -2.05
N ARG A 17 15.09 14.08 -1.43
CA ARG A 17 14.54 15.22 -2.18
C ARG A 17 15.55 15.84 -3.14
N ALA A 18 16.81 15.98 -2.72
CA ALA A 18 17.87 16.52 -3.59
C ALA A 18 18.11 15.62 -4.82
N LEU A 19 18.14 14.29 -4.65
CA LEU A 19 18.27 13.33 -5.74
C LEU A 19 17.13 13.45 -6.76
N ILE A 20 15.88 13.47 -6.27
CA ILE A 20 14.69 13.60 -7.12
C ILE A 20 14.71 14.93 -7.87
N GLN A 21 14.99 16.03 -7.15
CA GLN A 21 14.98 17.37 -7.73
C GLN A 21 16.10 17.56 -8.76
N TYR A 22 17.28 17.00 -8.50
CA TYR A 22 18.38 17.00 -9.46
C TYR A 22 18.00 16.29 -10.76
N PHE A 23 17.31 15.14 -10.67
CA PHE A 23 16.95 14.35 -11.85
C PHE A 23 15.69 14.85 -12.59
N SER A 24 14.78 15.53 -11.89
CA SER A 24 13.47 15.96 -12.42
C SER A 24 13.47 16.66 -13.79
N PRO A 25 14.45 17.49 -14.18
CA PRO A 25 14.43 18.15 -15.49
C PRO A 25 15.05 17.31 -16.62
N TYR A 26 15.57 16.11 -16.34
CA TYR A 26 16.33 15.31 -17.31
C TYR A 26 15.57 14.07 -17.77
N GLN A 27 15.54 13.84 -19.09
CA GLN A 27 15.11 12.55 -19.65
C GLN A 27 16.18 11.46 -19.46
N SER A 28 17.45 11.87 -19.43
CA SER A 28 18.60 11.00 -19.18
C SER A 28 19.69 11.79 -18.46
N ALA A 29 20.29 11.21 -17.42
CA ALA A 29 21.34 11.85 -16.64
C ALA A 29 22.57 10.94 -16.50
N ASP A 30 23.75 11.52 -16.69
CA ASP A 30 25.04 10.89 -16.42
C ASP A 30 25.27 10.79 -14.91
N MET A 31 25.42 9.56 -14.42
CA MET A 31 25.55 9.28 -12.99
C MET A 31 26.90 9.70 -12.43
N ALA A 32 27.96 9.77 -13.24
CA ALA A 32 29.26 10.26 -12.79
C ALA A 32 29.18 11.76 -12.44
N LYS A 33 28.52 12.55 -13.31
CA LYS A 33 28.29 13.98 -13.04
C LYS A 33 27.38 14.20 -11.84
N MET A 34 26.34 13.38 -11.72
CA MET A 34 25.42 13.43 -10.58
C MET A 34 26.12 13.08 -9.26
N ALA A 35 27.00 12.08 -9.27
CA ALA A 35 27.77 11.67 -8.09
C ALA A 35 28.70 12.80 -7.61
N ILE A 36 29.37 13.50 -8.55
CA ILE A 36 30.18 14.68 -8.25
C ILE A 36 29.31 15.81 -7.66
N ALA A 37 28.16 16.11 -8.27
CA ALA A 37 27.28 17.18 -7.82
C ALA A 37 26.70 16.94 -6.40
N LEU A 38 26.52 15.67 -6.03
CA LEU A 38 25.92 15.26 -4.74
C LEU A 38 26.95 14.74 -3.74
N ASN A 39 28.24 14.94 -4.01
CA ASN A 39 29.36 14.56 -3.16
C ASN A 39 29.29 13.09 -2.72
N THR A 40 29.10 12.19 -3.68
CA THR A 40 29.03 10.75 -3.45
C THR A 40 29.83 9.98 -4.51
N THR A 41 29.95 8.67 -4.32
CA THR A 41 30.54 7.78 -5.32
C THR A 41 29.45 7.21 -6.23
N VAL A 42 29.81 6.83 -7.46
CA VAL A 42 28.85 6.23 -8.40
C VAL A 42 28.17 4.98 -7.83
N PRO A 43 28.88 4.04 -7.16
CA PRO A 43 28.23 2.87 -6.57
C PRO A 43 27.23 3.23 -5.46
N SER A 44 27.57 4.16 -4.56
CA SER A 44 26.64 4.61 -3.52
C SER A 44 25.42 5.31 -4.12
N LEU A 45 25.62 6.09 -5.19
CA LEU A 45 24.54 6.74 -5.92
C LEU A 45 23.61 5.70 -6.58
N GLU A 46 24.16 4.63 -7.15
CA GLU A 46 23.37 3.53 -7.72
C GLU A 46 22.45 2.90 -6.68
N ASP A 47 22.96 2.60 -5.49
CA ASP A 47 22.16 2.03 -4.39
C ASP A 47 21.04 2.98 -3.94
N GLU A 48 21.36 4.26 -3.77
CA GLU A 48 20.39 5.29 -3.38
C GLU A 48 19.29 5.48 -4.44
N LEU A 49 19.67 5.57 -5.71
CA LEU A 49 18.72 5.68 -6.82
C LEU A 49 17.88 4.41 -6.97
N MET A 50 18.45 3.23 -6.74
CA MET A 50 17.72 1.97 -6.76
C MET A 50 16.59 1.97 -5.73
N GLN A 51 16.89 2.38 -4.48
CA GLN A 51 15.85 2.50 -3.44
C GLN A 51 14.76 3.48 -3.85
N LEU A 52 15.12 4.67 -4.36
CA LEU A 52 14.15 5.67 -4.81
C LEU A 52 13.27 5.19 -5.98
N ILE A 53 13.80 4.35 -6.85
CA ILE A 53 13.04 3.73 -7.94
C ILE A 53 12.11 2.64 -7.42
N LEU A 54 12.56 1.80 -6.49
CA LEU A 54 11.74 0.76 -5.86
C LEU A 54 10.58 1.36 -5.06
N ASP A 55 10.83 2.46 -4.35
CA ASP A 55 9.82 3.22 -3.61
C ASP A 55 8.88 4.01 -4.54
N GLY A 56 9.15 4.02 -5.85
CA GLY A 56 8.34 4.71 -6.86
C GLY A 56 8.45 6.24 -6.84
N GLN A 57 9.42 6.79 -6.09
CA GLN A 57 9.68 8.22 -6.02
C GLN A 57 10.37 8.75 -7.27
N ILE A 58 11.21 7.92 -7.91
CA ILE A 58 11.81 8.19 -9.21
C ILE A 58 11.26 7.19 -10.24
N GLN A 59 10.60 7.70 -11.28
CA GLN A 59 10.20 6.88 -12.42
C GLN A 59 11.36 6.78 -13.40
N GLY A 60 12.26 5.83 -13.16
CA GLY A 60 13.50 5.69 -13.95
C GLY A 60 14.00 4.27 -14.14
N ARG A 61 15.07 4.15 -14.92
CA ARG A 61 15.81 2.92 -15.23
C ARG A 61 17.31 3.23 -15.18
N ILE A 62 18.05 2.43 -14.44
CA ILE A 62 19.51 2.54 -14.34
C ILE A 62 20.14 1.65 -15.41
N ASP A 63 20.98 2.24 -16.24
CA ASP A 63 21.95 1.53 -17.07
C ASP A 63 23.29 1.49 -16.31
N SER A 64 23.56 0.36 -15.66
CA SER A 64 24.77 0.18 -14.86
C SER A 64 26.03 -0.01 -15.70
N HIS A 65 25.91 -0.29 -17.00
CA HIS A 65 27.06 -0.41 -17.90
C HIS A 65 27.55 0.98 -18.31
N ASN A 66 26.64 1.81 -18.81
CA ASN A 66 26.97 3.17 -19.26
C ASN A 66 26.92 4.21 -18.13
N LYS A 67 26.45 3.84 -16.93
CA LYS A 67 26.25 4.74 -15.78
C LYS A 67 25.32 5.90 -16.13
N ILE A 68 24.18 5.58 -16.74
CA ILE A 68 23.14 6.55 -17.13
C ILE A 68 21.83 6.19 -16.45
N LEU A 69 21.18 7.19 -15.86
CA LEU A 69 19.81 7.10 -15.36
C LEU A 69 18.85 7.63 -16.44
N TYR A 70 17.95 6.78 -16.92
CA TYR A 70 16.91 7.14 -17.89
C TYR A 70 15.56 7.34 -17.21
N ALA A 71 14.83 8.37 -17.57
CA ALA A 71 13.46 8.57 -17.13
C ALA A 71 12.57 7.55 -17.85
N LYS A 72 11.72 6.87 -17.08
CA LYS A 72 10.75 5.94 -17.62
C LYS A 72 9.55 6.73 -18.11
N ASP A 73 9.28 6.67 -19.41
CA ASP A 73 8.00 7.12 -19.93
C ASP A 73 6.92 6.10 -19.55
N THR A 74 6.06 6.48 -18.63
CA THR A 74 4.88 5.68 -18.30
C THR A 74 3.74 6.12 -19.20
N ASP A 75 3.38 5.29 -20.17
CA ASP A 75 2.20 5.52 -21.00
C ASP A 75 0.93 5.55 -20.11
N GLN A 76 0.45 6.77 -19.87
CA GLN A 76 -0.72 7.05 -19.05
C GLN A 76 -1.99 6.37 -19.61
N ARG A 77 -2.04 6.19 -20.94
CA ARG A 77 -3.17 5.53 -21.60
C ARG A 77 -3.21 4.06 -21.20
N SER A 78 -2.13 3.33 -21.44
CA SER A 78 -2.02 1.92 -21.08
C SER A 78 -2.30 1.67 -19.60
N GLY A 79 -1.75 2.51 -18.70
CA GLY A 79 -2.00 2.39 -17.27
C GLY A 79 -3.47 2.60 -16.87
N THR A 80 -4.17 3.54 -17.52
CA THR A 80 -5.60 3.77 -17.27
C THR A 80 -6.45 2.60 -17.75
N PHE A 81 -6.17 2.07 -18.94
CA PHE A 81 -6.89 0.92 -19.50
C PHE A 81 -6.73 -0.32 -18.62
N GLU A 82 -5.51 -0.61 -18.17
CA GLU A 82 -5.23 -1.75 -17.31
C GLU A 82 -5.98 -1.66 -15.97
N LYS A 83 -5.95 -0.48 -15.34
CA LYS A 83 -6.69 -0.21 -14.09
C LYS A 83 -8.20 -0.39 -14.26
N ALA A 84 -8.78 0.16 -15.33
CA ALA A 84 -10.20 0.03 -15.61
C ALA A 84 -10.61 -1.44 -15.85
N LEU A 85 -9.80 -2.19 -16.59
CA LEU A 85 -10.04 -3.61 -16.86
C LEU A 85 -9.95 -4.45 -15.59
N HIS A 86 -8.97 -4.16 -14.72
CA HIS A 86 -8.83 -4.82 -13.42
C HIS A 86 -10.05 -4.54 -12.52
N MET A 87 -10.46 -3.27 -12.42
CA MET A 87 -11.64 -2.87 -11.67
C MET A 87 -12.91 -3.58 -12.18
N GLY A 88 -13.08 -3.67 -13.50
CA GLY A 88 -14.23 -4.37 -14.11
C GLY A 88 -14.29 -5.85 -13.74
N LYS A 89 -13.14 -6.55 -13.75
CA LYS A 89 -13.04 -7.95 -13.33
C LYS A 89 -13.41 -8.14 -11.86
N GLU A 90 -12.87 -7.30 -10.98
CA GLU A 90 -13.19 -7.34 -9.55
C GLU A 90 -14.66 -7.03 -9.29
N TYR A 91 -15.23 -6.06 -10.00
CA TYR A 91 -16.65 -5.73 -9.89
C TYR A 91 -17.54 -6.92 -10.28
N GLN A 92 -17.26 -7.56 -11.43
CA GLN A 92 -18.01 -8.73 -11.87
C GLN A 92 -17.94 -9.88 -10.85
N ARG A 93 -16.76 -10.13 -10.29
CA ARG A 93 -16.56 -11.15 -9.24
C ARG A 93 -17.40 -10.85 -8.00
N ARG A 94 -17.36 -9.60 -7.53
CA ARG A 94 -18.12 -9.16 -6.34
C ARG A 94 -19.63 -9.25 -6.57
N THR A 95 -20.12 -8.85 -7.74
CA THR A 95 -21.55 -8.93 -8.08
C THR A 95 -22.02 -10.38 -8.11
N ARG A 96 -21.25 -11.29 -8.72
CA ARG A 96 -21.57 -12.73 -8.71
C ARG A 96 -21.64 -13.30 -7.29
N MET A 97 -20.69 -12.93 -6.42
CA MET A 97 -20.69 -13.32 -5.01
C MET A 97 -21.91 -12.78 -4.26
N LEU A 98 -22.32 -11.54 -4.52
CA LEU A 98 -23.48 -10.92 -3.90
C LEU A 98 -24.78 -11.61 -4.32
N ILE A 99 -24.94 -11.90 -5.61
CA ILE A 99 -26.10 -12.63 -6.14
C ILE A 99 -26.17 -14.03 -5.51
N LEU A 100 -25.05 -14.75 -5.46
CA LEU A 100 -24.98 -16.07 -4.83
C LEU A 100 -25.37 -16.01 -3.35
N ARG A 101 -24.87 -15.01 -2.62
CA ARG A 101 -25.22 -14.80 -1.21
C ARG A 101 -26.72 -14.55 -1.03
N ALA A 102 -27.32 -13.71 -1.88
CA ALA A 102 -28.75 -13.46 -1.85
C ALA A 102 -29.58 -14.73 -2.12
N ALA A 103 -29.14 -15.56 -3.07
CA ALA A 103 -29.78 -16.84 -3.37
C ALA A 103 -29.69 -17.83 -2.19
N GLN A 104 -28.55 -17.94 -1.52
CA GLN A 104 -28.39 -18.77 -0.31
C GLN A 104 -29.32 -18.33 0.82
N LEU A 105 -29.43 -17.01 1.05
CA LEU A 105 -30.33 -16.46 2.06
C LEU A 105 -31.80 -16.77 1.73
N LYS A 106 -32.20 -16.61 0.46
CA LYS A 106 -33.56 -16.95 0.00
C LYS A 106 -33.88 -18.44 0.16
N ALA A 107 -32.88 -19.30 -0.04
CA ALA A 107 -33.01 -20.75 0.13
C ALA A 107 -32.85 -21.21 1.60
N HIS A 108 -32.71 -20.29 2.55
CA HIS A 108 -32.44 -20.58 3.97
C HIS A 108 -31.20 -21.47 4.21
N ILE A 109 -30.22 -21.42 3.29
CA ILE A 109 -28.96 -22.14 3.42
C ILE A 109 -28.06 -21.33 4.37
N ALA A 110 -28.02 -21.75 5.63
CA ALA A 110 -27.20 -21.13 6.67
C ALA A 110 -26.42 -22.20 7.46
N VAL A 111 -25.17 -21.91 7.77
CA VAL A 111 -24.39 -22.72 8.70
C VAL A 111 -24.89 -22.43 10.11
N LYS A 112 -25.52 -23.42 10.76
CA LYS A 112 -25.81 -23.36 12.18
C LYS A 112 -24.52 -23.68 12.93
N GLY A 113 -24.10 -22.81 13.85
CA GLY A 113 -23.00 -23.12 14.76
C GLY A 113 -23.32 -24.35 15.62
N PRO A 114 -22.31 -25.02 16.20
CA PRO A 114 -22.56 -26.18 17.06
C PRO A 114 -23.49 -25.80 18.21
N GLN A 115 -24.63 -26.48 18.33
CA GLN A 115 -25.51 -26.36 19.48
C GLN A 115 -24.75 -26.91 20.69
N ARG A 116 -24.36 -26.03 21.62
CA ARG A 116 -24.08 -26.48 22.99
C ARG A 116 -25.43 -26.89 23.57
N ASP A 117 -25.57 -28.17 23.83
CA ASP A 117 -26.72 -28.77 24.47
C ASP A 117 -26.85 -28.16 25.88
N ALA A 118 -27.72 -27.17 26.03
CA ALA A 118 -28.08 -26.62 27.33
C ALA A 118 -29.26 -27.44 27.88
N GLY A 119 -28.96 -28.68 28.28
CA GLY A 119 -29.87 -29.57 28.98
C GLY A 119 -29.44 -29.76 30.42
N GLN A 120 -30.35 -29.43 31.34
CA GLN A 120 -30.43 -29.80 32.76
C GLN A 120 -29.75 -28.86 33.78
N GLY A 121 -30.62 -28.11 34.47
CA GLY A 121 -30.31 -27.31 35.64
C GLY A 121 -31.52 -26.49 36.09
N ALA A 122 -32.71 -27.11 36.15
CA ALA A 122 -33.84 -26.52 36.85
C ALA A 122 -33.60 -26.68 38.35
N GLY A 123 -33.43 -25.55 39.05
CA GLY A 123 -33.23 -25.51 40.50
C GLY A 123 -33.14 -24.07 41.01
N GLU A 124 -34.30 -23.52 41.35
CA GLU A 124 -34.54 -22.60 42.49
C GLU A 124 -33.63 -21.37 42.73
N MET A 125 -34.14 -20.17 42.43
CA MET A 125 -34.69 -19.22 43.45
C MET A 125 -34.84 -17.78 42.90
N SER A 126 -36.04 -17.23 43.06
CA SER A 126 -36.44 -15.87 43.50
C SER A 126 -35.56 -14.66 43.10
N ILE A 127 -36.08 -13.61 42.46
CA ILE A 127 -36.88 -12.54 43.12
C ILE A 127 -37.64 -11.73 42.03
N ALA A 128 -38.90 -11.38 42.32
CA ALA A 128 -39.80 -10.59 41.49
C ALA A 128 -39.43 -9.09 41.41
N PRO A 129 -39.82 -8.33 40.35
CA PRO A 129 -39.71 -6.88 40.34
C PRO A 129 -41.01 -6.24 40.85
N ALA A 130 -40.91 -5.39 41.88
CA ALA A 130 -41.97 -4.45 42.23
C ALA A 130 -41.60 -3.06 41.70
N SER A 131 -42.42 -2.60 40.77
CA SER A 131 -42.51 -1.23 40.27
C SER A 131 -42.67 -0.20 41.39
N SER A 132 -42.11 0.99 41.23
CA SER A 132 -42.86 2.25 41.26
C SER A 132 -41.99 3.44 40.85
N ARG A 133 -42.45 4.13 39.80
CA ARG A 133 -42.23 5.57 39.56
C ARG A 133 -43.28 6.35 40.38
N PRO A 134 -43.19 7.68 40.59
CA PRO A 134 -42.74 8.71 39.63
C PRO A 134 -41.38 9.35 39.94
#